data_AF-A0A645J330-F1
#
_entry.id   AF-A0A645J330-F1
#
_cell.length_a   1.000
_cell.length_b   1.000
_cell.length_c   1.000
_cell.angle_alpha   90.00
_cell.angle_beta   90.00
_cell.angle_gamma   90.00
#
_symmetry.space_group_name_H-M   'P 1'
#
loop_
_entity.id
_entity.type
_entity.pdbx_description
1 polymer ?
#
loop_
_entity_poly.entity_id
_entity_poly.type
_entity_poly.pdbx_seq_one_letter_code
_entity_poly.pdbx_strand_id
1 'polypeptide(L)'
;MNQPDSPFQFGFYQNDRKREGPRGKLKNEECIRDEFKIYPLGEIEVTPDSFVWFSARSWETNVKIGERLYSPPSAVNDNRYDVYVSLKFIPVIPLTKQELQSCSKWTTPVNDPYSVLCDQVIFVHKTPKKQ
;
A
#
# COMPACT_ATOMS: atom_id res chain seq x y z
N MET A 1 21.35 4.30 1.03
CA MET A 1 20.96 3.52 -0.17
C MET A 1 19.49 3.14 0.01
N ASN A 2 18.56 3.90 -0.57
CA ASN A 2 17.12 3.72 -0.33
C ASN A 2 16.42 3.29 -1.63
N GLN A 3 16.55 2.03 -2.05
CA GLN A 3 15.82 1.53 -3.24
C GLN A 3 14.42 1.04 -2.81
N PRO A 4 13.38 1.16 -3.66
CA PRO A 4 12.20 0.30 -3.52
C PRO A 4 12.64 -1.16 -3.65
N ASP A 5 12.05 -2.06 -2.86
CA ASP A 5 12.49 -3.46 -2.84
C ASP A 5 12.32 -4.12 -4.21
N SER A 6 13.28 -4.99 -4.56
CA SER A 6 13.13 -5.94 -5.67
C SER A 6 13.29 -7.35 -5.11
N PRO A 7 12.27 -8.22 -5.23
CA PRO A 7 10.90 -7.96 -5.73
C PRO A 7 10.10 -6.99 -4.85
N PHE A 8 9.20 -6.21 -5.46
CA PHE A 8 8.42 -5.19 -4.77
C PHE A 8 7.44 -5.83 -3.79
N GLN A 9 7.36 -5.29 -2.59
CA GLN A 9 6.49 -5.78 -1.54
C GLN A 9 5.57 -4.68 -1.03
N PHE A 10 4.36 -5.07 -0.64
CA PHE A 10 3.40 -4.22 0.03
C PHE A 10 2.64 -5.07 1.05
N GLY A 11 2.04 -4.45 2.06
CA GLY A 11 1.39 -5.23 3.10
C GLY A 11 0.59 -4.42 4.10
N PHE A 12 0.06 -5.13 5.08
CA PHE A 12 -0.74 -4.57 6.16
C PHE A 12 -0.04 -4.74 7.52
N TYR A 13 -0.19 -3.75 8.39
CA TYR A 13 0.32 -3.81 9.75
C TYR A 13 -0.61 -3.12 10.74
N GLN A 14 -0.80 -3.75 11.90
CA GLN A 14 -1.48 -3.19 13.08
C GLN A 14 -0.40 -2.74 14.07
N ASN A 15 -0.18 -1.44 14.19
CA ASN A 15 0.88 -0.90 15.03
C ASN A 15 0.54 -0.89 16.52
N ASP A 16 -0.74 -0.75 16.87
CA ASP A 16 -1.23 -0.91 18.23
C ASP A 16 -1.09 -2.34 18.75
N ARG A 17 -1.33 -3.33 17.89
CA ARG A 17 -1.23 -4.76 18.24
C ARG A 17 0.11 -5.40 17.89
N LYS A 18 1.02 -4.65 17.27
CA LYS A 18 2.30 -5.13 16.73
C LYS A 18 2.16 -6.39 15.87
N ARG A 19 1.11 -6.45 15.04
CA ARG A 19 0.74 -7.63 14.28
C ARG A 19 0.84 -7.38 12.78
N GLU A 20 1.55 -8.27 12.10
CA GLU A 20 1.60 -8.34 10.64
C GLU A 20 0.33 -8.98 10.10
N GLY A 21 -0.19 -8.44 9.00
CA GLY A 21 -1.24 -9.11 8.23
C GLY A 21 -0.75 -9.56 6.86
N PRO A 22 -1.66 -9.63 5.86
CA PRO A 22 -1.32 -10.05 4.52
C PRO A 22 -0.18 -9.22 3.91
N ARG A 23 0.58 -9.87 3.03
CA ARG A 23 1.66 -9.29 2.25
C ARG A 23 1.54 -9.70 0.80
N GLY A 24 1.64 -8.73 -0.09
CA GLY A 24 1.80 -8.94 -1.52
C GLY A 24 3.27 -8.85 -1.90
N LYS A 25 3.68 -9.70 -2.85
CA LYS A 25 5.02 -9.71 -3.43
C LYS A 25 4.87 -9.81 -4.94
N LEU A 26 5.31 -8.77 -5.65
CA LEU A 26 5.25 -8.72 -7.11
C LEU A 26 6.62 -9.03 -7.68
N LYS A 27 6.65 -9.99 -8.61
CA LYS A 27 7.84 -10.21 -9.44
C LYS A 27 7.99 -9.05 -10.42
N ASN A 28 9.19 -8.88 -10.96
CA ASN A 28 9.49 -7.79 -11.89
C ASN A 28 8.58 -7.79 -13.12
N GLU A 29 8.14 -8.96 -13.59
CA GLU A 29 7.24 -9.10 -14.74
C GLU A 29 5.80 -8.66 -14.43
N GLU A 30 5.43 -8.66 -13.14
CA GLU A 30 4.12 -8.23 -12.66
C GLU A 30 4.07 -6.71 -12.39
N CYS A 31 5.24 -6.06 -12.32
CA CYS A 31 5.39 -4.62 -12.17
C CYS A 31 5.16 -3.89 -13.51
N ILE A 32 3.90 -3.82 -13.93
CA ILE A 32 3.53 -3.22 -15.21
C ILE A 32 3.76 -1.72 -15.20
N ARG A 33 4.44 -1.26 -16.27
CA ARG A 33 4.79 0.15 -16.42
C ARG A 33 3.64 0.96 -16.96
N ASP A 34 3.60 2.22 -16.57
CA ASP A 34 2.76 3.27 -17.14
C ASP A 34 1.24 3.06 -17.04
N GLU A 35 0.79 1.95 -16.48
CA GLU A 35 -0.61 1.60 -16.26
C GLU A 35 -0.86 1.25 -14.80
N PHE A 36 -2.03 1.63 -14.29
CA PHE A 36 -2.49 1.18 -12.99
C PHE A 36 -3.04 -0.23 -13.08
N LYS A 37 -2.59 -1.09 -12.17
CA LYS A 37 -3.15 -2.41 -11.96
C LYS A 37 -3.59 -2.61 -10.52
N ILE A 38 -4.69 -3.34 -10.37
CA ILE A 38 -5.26 -3.69 -9.07
C ILE A 38 -4.67 -5.03 -8.65
N TYR A 39 -4.04 -5.06 -7.47
CA TYR A 39 -3.48 -6.26 -6.87
C TYR A 39 -4.23 -6.58 -5.57
N PRO A 40 -4.69 -7.82 -5.37
CA PRO A 40 -5.28 -8.22 -4.10
C PRO A 40 -4.21 -8.25 -3.02
N LEU A 41 -4.49 -7.61 -1.88
CA LEU A 41 -3.68 -7.72 -0.68
C LEU A 41 -4.17 -8.87 0.21
N GLY A 42 -5.50 -9.01 0.34
CA GLY A 42 -6.14 -10.04 1.15
C GLY A 42 -7.05 -9.47 2.23
N GLU A 43 -7.57 -10.34 3.08
CA GLU A 43 -8.45 -9.97 4.19
C GLU A 43 -7.66 -9.36 5.35
N ILE A 44 -8.11 -8.21 5.86
CA ILE A 44 -7.55 -7.56 7.03
C ILE A 44 -8.62 -7.31 8.09
N GLU A 45 -8.20 -7.21 9.35
CA GLU A 45 -8.98 -6.61 10.44
C GLU A 45 -8.37 -5.24 10.74
N VAL A 46 -9.16 -4.17 10.62
CA VAL A 46 -8.69 -2.80 10.88
C VAL A 46 -8.77 -2.50 12.38
N THR A 47 -7.70 -1.91 12.92
CA THR A 47 -7.62 -1.35 14.27
C THR A 47 -7.42 0.16 14.20
N PRO A 48 -7.55 0.91 15.33
CA PRO A 48 -7.33 2.35 15.33
C PRO A 48 -5.96 2.78 14.78
N ASP A 49 -4.92 1.97 15.00
CA ASP A 49 -3.56 2.23 14.51
C ASP A 49 -3.12 1.14 13.52
N SER A 50 -3.74 1.19 12.35
CA SER A 50 -3.51 0.28 11.23
C SER A 50 -3.07 1.03 9.98
N PHE A 51 -2.15 0.45 9.21
CA PHE A 51 -1.70 1.01 7.93
C PHE A 51 -1.43 -0.06 6.86
N VAL A 52 -1.57 0.36 5.61
CA VAL A 52 -1.06 -0.37 4.45
C VAL A 52 0.26 0.27 4.05
N TRP A 53 1.32 -0.52 3.94
CA TRP A 53 2.66 -0.06 3.55
C TRP A 53 3.02 -0.53 2.14
N PHE A 54 3.86 0.26 1.48
CA PHE A 54 4.31 0.04 0.11
C PHE A 54 5.83 0.18 0.12
N SER A 55 6.55 -0.93 -0.03
CA SER A 55 7.99 -1.13 0.23
C SER A 55 8.29 -1.69 1.63
N ALA A 56 8.91 -2.87 1.67
CA ALA A 56 9.46 -3.50 2.87
C ALA A 56 10.71 -2.77 3.39
N ARG A 57 11.35 -1.93 2.57
CA ARG A 57 12.52 -1.12 2.93
C ARG A 57 12.16 0.25 3.50
N SER A 58 10.93 0.74 3.28
CA SER A 58 10.47 2.01 3.83
C SER A 58 9.08 1.90 4.43
N TRP A 59 9.03 1.95 5.76
CA TRP A 59 7.78 1.99 6.51
C TRP A 59 7.11 3.37 6.42
N GLU A 60 7.81 4.40 5.93
CA GLU A 60 7.29 5.76 5.77
C GLU A 60 6.34 5.89 4.57
N THR A 61 6.45 4.97 3.60
CA THR A 61 5.52 4.93 2.46
C THR A 61 4.31 4.08 2.84
N ASN A 62 3.39 4.68 3.58
CA ASN A 62 2.19 4.01 4.06
C ASN A 62 0.95 4.90 3.92
N VAL A 63 -0.20 4.25 3.95
CA VAL A 63 -1.50 4.88 4.14
C VAL A 63 -2.03 4.43 5.49
N LYS A 64 -2.19 5.37 6.41
CA LYS A 64 -2.91 5.15 7.67
C LYS A 64 -4.39 4.97 7.38
N ILE A 65 -4.92 3.81 7.75
CA ILE A 65 -6.29 3.39 7.44
C ILE A 65 -7.15 3.31 8.69
N GLY A 66 -6.55 3.10 9.86
CA GLY A 66 -7.26 3.05 11.14
C GLY A 66 -8.03 4.34 11.42
N GLU A 67 -7.40 5.50 11.23
CA GLU A 67 -8.01 6.83 11.43
C GLU A 67 -9.23 7.10 10.54
N ARG A 68 -9.43 6.34 9.45
CA ARG A 68 -10.49 6.57 8.45
C ARG A 68 -11.56 5.48 8.41
N LEU A 69 -11.17 4.23 8.65
CA LEU A 69 -12.03 3.06 8.45
C LEU A 69 -12.42 2.36 9.74
N TYR A 70 -11.68 2.56 10.82
CA TYR A 70 -12.00 1.93 12.08
C TYR A 70 -13.29 2.53 12.65
N SER A 71 -14.20 1.67 13.08
CA SER A 71 -15.28 2.04 13.99
C SER A 71 -15.31 1.08 15.18
N PRO A 72 -15.79 1.51 16.36
CA PRO A 72 -16.00 0.59 17.46
C PRO A 72 -16.80 -0.65 17.02
N PRO A 73 -16.35 -1.88 17.37
CA PRO A 73 -17.03 -3.10 16.95
C PRO A 73 -18.51 -3.11 17.31
N SER A 74 -19.36 -3.53 16.38
CA SER A 74 -20.80 -3.66 16.57
C SER A 74 -21.33 -4.88 15.81
N ALA A 75 -22.59 -5.23 16.03
CA ALA A 75 -23.22 -6.36 15.34
C ALA A 75 -23.21 -6.25 13.80
N VAL A 76 -23.03 -5.05 13.27
CA VAL A 76 -23.00 -4.76 11.81
C VAL A 76 -21.60 -4.43 11.29
N ASN A 77 -20.61 -4.28 12.17
CA ASN A 77 -19.26 -3.93 11.77
C ASN A 77 -18.22 -4.65 12.64
N ASP A 78 -17.52 -5.59 12.03
CA ASP A 78 -16.40 -6.35 12.60
C ASP A 78 -15.02 -5.80 12.17
N ASN A 79 -15.01 -4.66 11.46
CA ASN A 79 -13.84 -4.02 10.86
C ASN A 79 -13.04 -4.94 9.93
N ARG A 80 -13.68 -5.91 9.27
CA ARG A 80 -13.01 -6.79 8.30
C ARG A 80 -13.27 -6.38 6.86
N TYR A 81 -12.20 -6.35 6.08
CA TYR A 81 -12.22 -5.88 4.70
C TYR A 81 -11.39 -6.78 3.82
N ASP A 82 -11.87 -7.06 2.60
CA ASP A 82 -10.99 -7.47 1.51
C ASP A 82 -10.32 -6.21 0.94
N VAL A 83 -9.00 -6.24 0.84
CA VAL A 83 -8.21 -5.09 0.44
C VAL A 83 -7.52 -5.33 -0.90
N TYR A 84 -7.56 -4.30 -1.74
CA TYR A 84 -6.88 -4.24 -3.01
C TYR A 84 -6.06 -2.95 -3.11
N VAL A 85 -4.91 -3.02 -3.80
CA VAL A 85 -4.03 -1.86 -4.02
C VAL A 85 -3.92 -1.59 -5.52
N SER A 86 -4.14 -0.33 -5.91
CA SER A 86 -3.90 0.13 -7.28
C SER A 86 -2.48 0.69 -7.37
N LEU A 87 -1.62 -0.01 -8.12
CA LEU A 87 -0.20 0.34 -8.27
C LEU A 87 0.13 0.60 -9.73
N LYS A 88 0.99 1.61 -9.97
CA LYS A 88 1.61 1.90 -11.27
C LYS A 88 3.11 2.07 -11.06
N PHE A 89 3.89 1.43 -11.91
CA PHE A 89 5.35 1.55 -11.90
C PHE A 89 5.77 2.56 -12.96
N ILE A 90 6.53 3.58 -12.56
CA ILE A 90 7.05 4.59 -13.49
C ILE A 90 8.57 4.49 -13.54
N PRO A 91 9.20 4.74 -14.70
CA PRO A 91 10.65 4.90 -14.74
C PRO A 91 11.10 6.00 -13.77
N VAL A 92 12.22 5.79 -13.09
CA VAL A 92 13.02 6.88 -12.52
C VAL A 92 13.65 7.59 -13.70
N ILE A 93 12.86 8.44 -14.36
CA ILE A 93 13.41 9.50 -15.20
C ILE A 93 14.18 10.40 -14.23
N PRO A 94 15.35 10.97 -14.59
CA PRO A 94 15.83 12.15 -13.89
C PRO A 94 14.78 13.25 -14.04
N LEU A 95 13.82 13.28 -13.13
CA LEU A 95 12.76 14.25 -13.07
C LEU A 95 13.41 15.64 -13.11
N THR A 96 12.89 16.52 -13.95
CA THR A 96 13.33 17.92 -13.92
C THR A 96 13.01 18.51 -12.54
N LYS A 97 13.74 19.55 -12.10
CA LYS A 97 13.48 20.21 -10.80
C LYS A 97 12.02 20.63 -10.62
N GLN A 98 11.32 20.92 -11.72
CA GLN A 98 9.93 21.34 -11.74
C GLN A 98 8.96 20.17 -11.50
N GLU A 99 9.26 18.98 -12.05
CA GLU A 99 8.49 17.75 -11.82
C GLU A 99 8.79 17.15 -10.42
N LEU A 100 10.03 17.30 -9.94
CA LEU A 100 10.37 16.99 -8.55
C LEU A 100 9.59 17.87 -7.57
N GLN A 101 9.32 19.13 -7.90
CA GLN A 101 8.52 20.03 -7.05
C GLN A 101 7.04 19.63 -7.00
N SER A 102 6.46 19.13 -8.11
CA SER A 102 5.11 18.56 -8.09
C SER A 102 5.04 17.20 -7.39
N CYS A 103 6.13 16.43 -7.39
CA CYS A 103 6.23 15.11 -6.76
C CYS A 103 6.95 15.14 -5.38
N SER A 104 7.17 16.34 -4.82
CA SER A 104 8.18 16.67 -3.78
C SER A 104 7.99 16.05 -2.39
N LYS A 105 7.18 15.01 -2.26
CA LYS A 105 7.10 14.24 -1.02
C LYS A 105 7.80 12.89 -1.08
N TRP A 106 8.24 12.37 -2.24
CA TRP A 106 8.48 10.91 -2.34
C TRP A 106 9.64 10.39 -3.20
N THR A 107 10.67 11.17 -3.58
CA THR A 107 11.75 10.61 -4.42
C THR A 107 13.15 10.93 -3.91
N THR A 108 13.91 9.88 -3.54
CA THR A 108 15.37 9.90 -3.44
C THR A 108 15.97 9.17 -4.65
N PRO A 109 17.14 9.58 -5.16
CA PRO A 109 17.73 8.96 -6.35
C PRO A 109 18.34 7.60 -5.98
N VAL A 110 18.06 6.58 -6.78
CA VAL A 110 18.56 5.22 -6.51
C VAL A 110 18.74 4.41 -7.79
N ASN A 111 19.71 3.49 -7.73
CA ASN A 111 20.10 2.50 -8.74
C ASN A 111 19.04 1.41 -8.99
N ASP A 112 17.76 1.73 -8.87
CA ASP A 112 16.65 0.92 -9.36
C ASP A 112 15.87 1.80 -10.35
N PRO A 113 15.69 1.41 -11.62
CA PRO A 113 15.15 2.31 -12.63
C PRO A 113 13.66 2.62 -12.45
N TYR A 114 12.99 2.25 -11.35
CA TYR A 114 11.56 2.52 -11.16
C TYR A 114 11.20 3.18 -9.81
N SER A 115 10.28 4.15 -9.87
CA SER A 115 9.50 4.61 -8.72
C SER A 115 8.13 3.93 -8.76
N VAL A 116 7.53 3.70 -7.58
CA VAL A 116 6.20 3.11 -7.47
C VAL A 116 5.21 4.18 -7.03
N LEU A 117 4.14 4.32 -7.79
CA LEU A 117 3.01 5.16 -7.44
C LEU A 117 1.85 4.27 -6.98
N CYS A 118 1.31 4.55 -5.80
CA CYS A 118 0.00 4.05 -5.39
C CYS A 118 -1.01 5.18 -5.59
N ASP A 119 -2.02 4.94 -6.42
CA ASP A 119 -3.13 5.89 -6.62
C ASP A 119 -4.20 5.69 -5.56
N GLN A 120 -4.64 4.44 -5.36
CA GLN A 120 -5.76 4.11 -4.50
C GLN A 120 -5.54 2.81 -3.72
N VAL A 121 -6.10 2.79 -2.51
CA VAL A 121 -6.30 1.57 -1.71
C VAL A 121 -7.80 1.37 -1.57
N ILE A 122 -8.28 0.22 -2.05
CA ILE A 122 -9.70 -0.09 -2.15
C ILE A 122 -10.05 -1.07 -1.02
N PHE A 123 -11.07 -0.72 -0.24
CA PHE A 123 -11.56 -1.51 0.87
C PHE A 123 -12.99 -1.96 0.57
N VAL A 124 -13.20 -3.28 0.53
CA VAL A 124 -14.52 -3.87 0.36
C VAL A 124 -14.92 -4.49 1.69
N HIS A 125 -15.90 -3.87 2.36
CA HIS A 125 -16.43 -4.38 3.62
C HIS A 125 -17.10 -5.72 3.37
N LYS A 126 -16.74 -6.74 4.16
CA LYS A 126 -17.47 -8.01 4.10
C LYS A 126 -18.79 -7.83 4.81
N THR A 127 -19.88 -7.89 4.05
CA THR A 127 -21.20 -8.06 4.65
C THR A 127 -21.15 -9.32 5.52
N PRO A 128 -21.52 -9.26 6.81
CA PRO A 128 -21.49 -10.45 7.65
C PRO A 128 -22.32 -11.55 6.99
N LYS A 129 -21.72 -12.72 6.76
CA LYS A 129 -22.48 -13.89 6.33
C LYS A 129 -23.52 -14.14 7.42
N LYS A 130 -24.81 -14.00 7.10
CA LYS A 130 -25.88 -14.49 7.97
C LYS A 130 -25.59 -15.98 8.23
N GLN A 131 -25.29 -16.31 9.49
CA GLN A 131 -25.28 -17.71 9.95
C GLN A 131 -26.69 -18.28 9.89
#